data_AF-A0AA39IHZ1-F1
#
_entry.id   AF-A0AA39IHZ1-F1
#
_cell.length_a   1.000
_cell.length_b   1.000
_cell.length_c   1.000
_cell.angle_alpha   90.00
_cell.angle_beta   90.00
_cell.angle_gamma   90.00
#
_symmetry.space_group_name_H-M   'P 1'
#
loop_
_entity.id
_entity.type
_entity.pdbx_description
1 polymer ?
#
loop_
_entity_poly.entity_id
_entity_poly.type
_entity_poly.pdbx_seq_one_letter_code
_entity_poly.pdbx_strand_id
1 'polypeptide(L)'
;MKELKELHLKELQKEKYFGTEYKKTKLSEELIRRFEEALVTPVEGLGLLTEGHSSCGGGKNTKSRLKMTKPEIVEENEHFRVWYLESMPTTPTSRLF
;
A
#
# COMPACT_ATOMS: atom_id res chain seq x y z
N MET A 1 -9.21 31.94 -36.32
CA MET A 1 -8.72 31.11 -35.18
C MET A 1 -9.63 31.13 -33.95
N LYS A 2 -10.40 32.20 -33.66
CA LYS A 2 -11.35 32.22 -32.53
C LYS A 2 -12.61 31.37 -32.77
N GLU A 3 -13.13 31.37 -34.00
CA GLU A 3 -14.37 30.65 -34.37
C GLU A 3 -14.26 29.11 -34.27
N LEU A 4 -13.06 28.55 -34.47
CA LEU A 4 -12.84 27.10 -34.40
C LEU A 4 -12.93 26.54 -32.97
N LYS A 5 -12.66 27.40 -31.97
CA LYS A 5 -12.81 27.05 -30.55
C LYS A 5 -14.28 27.10 -30.12
N GLU A 6 -15.05 28.04 -30.65
CA GLU A 6 -16.49 28.18 -30.35
C GLU A 6 -17.34 27.05 -30.94
N LEU A 7 -16.94 26.51 -32.09
CA LEU A 7 -17.62 25.35 -32.71
C LEU A 7 -17.54 24.07 -31.85
N HIS A 8 -16.45 23.87 -31.09
CA HIS A 8 -16.25 22.66 -30.28
C HIS A 8 -16.96 22.68 -28.92
N LEU A 9 -17.33 23.86 -28.42
CA LEU A 9 -18.01 24.03 -27.13
C LEU A 9 -19.52 23.79 -27.21
N LYS A 10 -20.12 23.74 -28.40
CA LYS A 10 -21.58 23.71 -28.59
C LYS A 10 -22.25 22.33 -28.44
N GLU A 11 -21.50 21.24 -28.25
CA GLU A 11 -22.05 19.87 -28.13
C GLU A 11 -21.59 19.17 -26.85
N LEU A 12 -21.64 19.85 -25.71
CA LEU A 12 -21.46 19.22 -24.40
C LEU A 12 -22.78 18.64 -23.92
N GLN A 13 -22.78 17.34 -23.58
CA GLN A 13 -23.91 16.70 -22.93
C GLN A 13 -23.91 17.04 -21.45
N LYS A 14 -25.10 17.15 -20.85
CA LYS A 14 -25.26 17.45 -19.43
C LYS A 14 -25.84 16.25 -18.71
N GLU A 15 -25.17 15.84 -17.64
CA GLU A 15 -25.60 14.75 -16.75
C GLU A 15 -26.84 15.20 -15.95
N LYS A 16 -27.78 14.28 -15.70
CA LYS A 16 -29.13 14.60 -15.21
C LYS A 16 -29.17 14.97 -13.73
N TYR A 17 -28.32 14.35 -12.91
CA TYR A 17 -28.42 14.45 -11.46
C TYR A 17 -27.54 15.57 -10.89
N PHE A 18 -26.32 15.71 -11.42
CA PHE A 18 -25.32 16.65 -10.93
C PHE A 18 -25.05 17.80 -11.90
N GLY A 19 -25.61 17.74 -13.12
CA GLY A 19 -25.43 18.80 -14.11
C GLY A 19 -24.02 18.87 -14.70
N THR A 20 -23.21 17.83 -14.51
CA THR A 20 -21.84 17.77 -15.05
C THR A 20 -21.88 17.80 -16.57
N GLU A 21 -21.09 18.69 -17.17
CA GLU A 21 -20.94 18.78 -18.62
C GLU A 21 -19.82 17.86 -19.08
N TYR A 22 -20.09 17.03 -20.09
CA TYR A 22 -19.15 16.05 -20.61
C TYR A 22 -19.30 15.88 -22.12
N LYS A 23 -18.25 15.34 -22.75
CA LYS A 23 -18.25 14.98 -24.16
C LYS A 23 -18.12 13.47 -24.29
N LYS A 24 -19.09 12.83 -24.94
CA LYS A 24 -18.99 11.41 -25.30
C LYS A 24 -18.32 11.30 -26.66
N THR A 25 -17.15 10.65 -26.70
CA THR A 25 -16.41 10.40 -27.94
C THR A 25 -16.29 8.91 -28.20
N LYS A 26 -16.48 8.50 -29.46
CA LYS A 26 -16.15 7.13 -29.87
C LYS A 26 -14.62 6.99 -29.89
N LEU A 27 -14.10 5.94 -29.26
CA LEU A 27 -12.68 5.60 -29.34
C LEU A 27 -12.33 5.19 -30.77
N SER A 28 -11.16 5.61 -31.25
CA SER A 28 -10.65 5.20 -32.56
C SER A 28 -10.22 3.73 -32.53
N GLU A 29 -10.48 3.00 -33.62
CA GLU A 29 -10.10 1.58 -33.76
C GLU A 29 -8.59 1.35 -33.63
N GLU A 30 -7.77 2.29 -34.12
CA GLU A 30 -6.32 2.23 -33.96
C GLU A 30 -5.89 2.21 -32.47
N LEU A 31 -6.56 3.01 -31.64
CA LEU A 31 -6.26 3.11 -30.22
C LEU A 31 -6.71 1.84 -29.49
N ILE A 32 -7.86 1.27 -29.87
CA ILE A 32 -8.32 -0.04 -29.37
C ILE A 32 -7.27 -1.11 -29.69
N ARG A 33 -6.81 -1.18 -30.94
CA ARG A 33 -5.82 -2.17 -31.38
C ARG A 33 -4.51 -2.06 -30.60
N ARG A 34 -4.00 -0.84 -30.35
CA ARG A 34 -2.79 -0.63 -29.55
C ARG A 34 -2.95 -1.11 -28.11
N PHE A 35 -4.13 -0.95 -27.51
CA PHE A 35 -4.39 -1.48 -26.17
C PHE A 35 -4.47 -3.01 -26.17
N GLU A 36 -5.09 -3.62 -27.18
CA GLU A 36 -5.12 -5.09 -27.33
C GLU A 36 -3.71 -5.67 -27.50
N GLU A 37 -2.86 -5.02 -28.30
CA GLU A 37 -1.45 -5.39 -28.46
C GLU A 37 -0.66 -5.24 -27.13
N ALA A 38 -0.92 -4.18 -26.37
CA ALA A 38 -0.27 -3.95 -25.08
C ALA A 38 -0.64 -4.97 -24.00
N LEU A 39 -1.83 -5.59 -24.07
CA LEU A 39 -2.24 -6.64 -23.12
C LEU A 39 -1.44 -7.94 -23.29
N VAL A 40 -0.99 -8.24 -24.51
CA VAL A 40 -0.22 -9.45 -24.82
C VAL A 40 1.28 -9.20 -24.67
N THR A 41 1.71 -7.95 -24.81
CA THR A 41 3.12 -7.58 -24.72
C THR A 41 3.60 -7.67 -23.27
N PRO A 42 4.57 -8.53 -22.93
CA PRO A 42 5.11 -8.60 -21.58
C PRO A 42 5.80 -7.28 -21.25
N VAL A 43 5.24 -6.54 -20.29
CA VAL A 43 5.84 -5.30 -19.79
C VAL A 43 6.82 -5.66 -18.68
N GLU A 44 8.12 -5.55 -18.98
CA GLU A 44 9.18 -5.67 -17.99
C GLU A 44 8.97 -4.62 -16.89
N GLY A 45 8.59 -5.06 -15.69
CA GLY A 45 8.33 -4.18 -14.54
C GLY A 45 6.94 -4.27 -13.93
N LEU A 46 5.97 -4.90 -14.61
CA LEU A 46 4.67 -5.23 -14.05
C LEU A 46 4.66 -6.68 -13.55
N GLY A 47 5.38 -6.92 -12.45
CA GLY A 47 5.31 -8.17 -11.70
C GLY A 47 4.23 -8.11 -10.62
N LEU A 48 3.61 -9.25 -10.32
CA LEU A 48 2.89 -9.40 -9.06
C LEU A 48 3.90 -9.19 -7.91
N LEU A 49 3.54 -8.35 -6.94
CA LEU A 49 4.32 -8.24 -5.71
C LEU A 49 4.37 -9.62 -5.07
N THR A 50 5.55 -10.23 -5.01
CA THR A 50 5.76 -11.51 -4.32
C THR A 50 5.57 -11.31 -2.83
N GLU A 51 4.96 -12.30 -2.17
CA GLU A 51 4.48 -12.24 -0.78
C GLU A 51 5.36 -11.42 0.17
N GLY A 52 4.73 -10.47 0.87
CA GLY A 52 5.41 -9.69 1.91
C GLY A 52 5.95 -10.60 3.00
N HIS A 53 7.14 -10.28 3.53
CA HIS A 53 7.78 -11.00 4.64
C HIS A 53 6.82 -11.11 5.83
N SER A 54 6.07 -12.21 5.89
CA SER A 54 5.24 -12.54 7.04
C SER A 54 6.21 -13.03 8.11
N SER A 55 6.41 -12.23 9.14
CA SER A 55 7.23 -12.61 10.30
C SER A 55 6.51 -13.72 11.08
N CYS A 56 6.53 -14.95 10.55
CA CYS A 56 6.07 -16.14 11.26
C CYS A 56 7.19 -16.62 12.20
N GLY A 57 7.66 -15.72 13.06
CA GLY A 57 8.62 -15.98 14.12
C GLY A 57 7.91 -16.33 15.42
N GLY A 58 7.05 -17.35 15.40
CA GLY A 58 6.35 -17.88 16.58
C GLY A 58 7.24 -18.74 17.47
N GLY A 59 8.53 -18.40 17.59
CA GLY A 59 9.43 -19.04 18.53
C GLY A 59 9.24 -18.44 19.90
N LYS A 60 8.45 -19.08 20.77
CA LYS A 60 8.53 -18.81 22.21
C LYS A 60 9.95 -19.17 22.64
N ASN A 61 10.83 -18.19 22.73
CA ASN A 61 12.14 -18.36 23.35
C ASN A 61 11.89 -18.94 24.75
N THR A 62 12.53 -20.07 25.03
CA THR A 62 12.43 -20.75 26.32
C THR A 62 12.85 -19.77 27.41
N LYS A 63 11.88 -19.35 28.24
CA LYS A 63 12.07 -18.40 29.34
C LYS A 63 13.31 -18.77 30.14
N SER A 64 14.32 -17.91 30.14
CA SER A 64 15.40 -18.01 31.12
C SER A 64 14.79 -17.93 32.50
N ARG A 65 15.22 -18.79 33.45
CA ARG A 65 14.60 -18.95 34.78
C ARG A 65 14.57 -17.67 35.64
N LEU A 66 15.22 -16.59 35.21
CA LEU A 66 15.25 -15.29 35.89
C LEU A 66 14.18 -14.36 35.28
N LYS A 67 13.02 -14.27 35.92
CA LYS A 67 12.03 -13.22 35.62
C LYS A 67 12.58 -11.89 36.10
N MET A 68 13.23 -11.14 35.22
CA MET A 68 13.75 -9.81 35.54
C MET A 68 12.63 -8.77 35.47
N THR A 69 12.46 -7.98 36.54
CA THR A 69 11.42 -6.94 36.63
C THR A 69 11.90 -5.56 36.24
N LYS A 70 13.22 -5.37 36.05
CA LYS A 70 13.84 -4.12 35.62
C LYS A 70 14.92 -4.43 34.56
N PRO A 71 15.18 -3.50 33.60
CA PRO A 71 16.26 -3.67 32.64
C PRO A 71 17.61 -3.83 33.36
N GLU A 72 18.40 -4.79 32.92
CA GLU A 72 19.75 -5.04 33.44
C GLU A 72 20.78 -4.89 32.30
N ILE A 73 21.99 -4.44 32.65
CA ILE A 73 23.09 -4.33 31.70
C ILE A 73 23.67 -5.73 31.49
N VAL A 74 23.55 -6.26 30.27
CA VAL A 74 24.07 -7.59 29.92
C VAL A 74 25.46 -7.50 29.29
N GLU A 75 25.76 -6.36 28.67
CA GLU A 75 27.07 -6.09 28.07
C GLU A 75 27.39 -4.60 28.14
N GLU A 76 28.61 -4.25 28.54
CA GLU A 76 29.09 -2.87 28.54
C GLU A 76 30.56 -2.82 28.17
N ASN A 77 30.87 -2.03 27.14
CA ASN A 77 32.21 -1.72 26.67
C ASN A 77 32.32 -0.21 26.45
N GLU A 78 33.51 0.30 26.12
CA GLU A 78 33.76 1.74 25.89
C GLU A 78 32.85 2.38 24.82
N HIS A 79 32.31 1.58 23.91
CA HIS A 79 31.55 2.05 22.75
C HIS A 79 30.03 1.86 22.90
N PHE A 80 29.58 0.96 23.76
CA PHE A 80 28.16 0.67 23.90
C PHE A 80 27.81 0.01 25.24
N ARG A 81 26.54 0.18 25.62
CA ARG A 81 25.91 -0.45 26.78
C ARG A 81 24.60 -1.11 26.34
N VAL A 82 24.51 -2.43 26.51
CA VAL A 82 23.33 -3.24 26.17
C VAL A 82 22.48 -3.48 27.41
N TRP A 83 21.25 -2.98 27.36
CA TRP A 83 20.24 -3.25 28.38
C TRP A 83 19.28 -4.34 27.88
N TYR A 84 19.02 -5.35 28.71
CA TYR A 84 18.05 -6.39 28.43
C TYR A 84 16.90 -6.35 29.43
N LEU A 85 15.68 -6.47 28.91
CA LEU A 85 14.49 -6.71 29.71
C LEU A 85 13.60 -7.70 28.94
N GLU A 86 13.28 -8.84 29.55
CA GLU A 86 12.33 -9.78 28.97
C GLU A 86 10.92 -9.16 29.03
N SER A 87 10.26 -9.02 27.87
CA SER A 87 8.91 -8.47 27.81
C SER A 87 7.95 -9.40 28.55
N MET A 88 7.27 -8.89 29.57
CA MET A 88 6.16 -9.62 30.18
C MET A 88 5.10 -9.87 29.12
N PRO A 89 4.46 -11.06 29.09
CA PRO A 89 3.35 -11.29 28.18
C PRO A 89 2.26 -10.27 28.49
N THR A 90 2.02 -9.33 27.57
CA THR A 90 0.87 -8.44 27.63
C THR A 90 -0.35 -9.32 27.44
N THR A 91 -1.06 -9.65 28.52
CA THR A 91 -2.43 -10.14 28.39
C THR A 91 -3.22 -9.04 27.68
N PRO A 92 -3.87 -9.32 26.54
CA PRO A 92 -4.78 -8.35 25.98
C PRO A 92 -5.86 -8.12 27.03
N THR A 93 -5.91 -6.91 27.61
CA THR A 93 -7.04 -6.50 28.43
C THR A 93 -8.25 -6.49 27.51
N SER A 94 -9.03 -7.56 27.55
CA SER A 94 -10.38 -7.55 27.01
C SER A 94 -11.13 -6.47 27.78
N ARG A 95 -11.18 -5.26 27.22
CA ARG A 95 -12.23 -4.31 27.55
C ARG A 95 -13.51 -4.93 27.01
N LEU A 96 -14.12 -5.77 27.82
CA LEU A 96 -15.56 -5.93 27.80
C LEU A 96 -16.11 -4.84 28.71
N PHE A 97 -17.17 -4.22 28.19
CA PHE A 97 -17.88 -3.02 28.66
C PHE A 97 -17.28 -1.71 28.15
#